data_AF-A0A1C6H4I2-F1
#
_entry.id   AF-A0A1C6H4I2-F1
#
_cell.length_a   1.000
_cell.length_b   1.000
_cell.length_c   1.000
_cell.angle_alpha   90.00
_cell.angle_beta   90.00
_cell.angle_gamma   90.00
#
_symmetry.space_group_name_H-M   'P 1'
#
loop_
_entity.id
_entity.type
_entity.pdbx_description
1 polymer ?
#
loop_
_entity_poly.entity_id
_entity_poly.type
_entity_poly.pdbx_seq_one_letter_code
_entity_poly.pdbx_strand_id
1 'polypeptide(L)'
;MARAPNEKLNKAYALYQKGYKLIDIAKELDIPVGTIRSWKNRYSWDDKCNATLKKNKRNVANKKTNKNNREKVAIAEEIIEVIGNAELTDKQRLFCVIYAKCMNATKAYQKAYTCTYETAMVSGSRLLRNDKIKKQIDELIACECNKEFLKRGLIQKYIDIAFSDIGDFVKFGKKTKGAWTKDNNGIDIPVIDPETGEQKVIEYSYMELKESSMVDTTLIGEISEGKDGIKIKLLDKLKAMDFLSKHANLLNDEEKVKLDIEYKTLQNRKLETEITRLKALIEGNNEDEEIEDDGFIAALGNKVAEVWANEEDS
;
A
#
# COMPACT_ATOMS: atom_id res chain seq x y z
N MET A 1 29.91 -19.58 39.27
CA MET A 1 30.85 -20.69 39.53
C MET A 1 31.88 -20.76 38.41
N ALA A 2 33.15 -20.49 38.72
CA ALA A 2 34.25 -20.67 37.77
C ALA A 2 34.46 -22.18 37.55
N ARG A 3 34.29 -22.64 36.31
CA ARG A 3 34.52 -24.05 35.93
C ARG A 3 36.00 -24.38 36.11
N ALA A 4 36.30 -25.56 36.64
CA ALA A 4 37.66 -26.04 36.90
C ALA A 4 38.62 -25.82 35.71
N PRO A 5 39.93 -25.59 35.96
CA PRO A 5 40.91 -25.39 34.91
C PRO A 5 40.92 -26.61 33.98
N ASN A 6 40.62 -26.41 32.71
CA ASN A 6 40.67 -27.48 31.73
C ASN A 6 42.15 -27.79 31.45
N GLU A 7 42.70 -28.90 31.94
CA GLU A 7 44.11 -29.28 31.71
C GLU A 7 44.47 -29.31 30.22
N LYS A 8 43.50 -29.69 29.37
CA LYS A 8 43.67 -29.67 27.91
C LYS A 8 43.85 -28.27 27.34
N LEU A 9 43.30 -27.24 27.99
CA LEU A 9 43.46 -25.84 27.60
C LEU A 9 44.89 -25.35 27.84
N ASN A 10 45.48 -25.70 28.98
CA ASN A 10 46.86 -25.36 29.30
C ASN A 10 47.84 -26.06 28.33
N LYS A 11 47.59 -27.34 28.02
CA LYS A 11 48.38 -28.10 27.04
C LYS A 11 48.27 -27.49 25.63
N ALA A 12 47.06 -27.14 25.21
CA ALA A 12 46.82 -26.49 23.92
C ALA A 12 47.50 -25.12 23.83
N TYR A 13 47.51 -24.34 24.92
CA TYR A 13 48.19 -23.06 24.97
C TYR A 13 49.72 -23.20 24.88
N ALA A 14 50.30 -24.18 25.58
CA ALA A 14 51.73 -24.46 25.51
C ALA A 14 52.17 -24.88 24.10
N LEU A 15 51.37 -25.72 23.41
CA LEU A 15 51.63 -26.08 22.01
C LEU A 15 51.46 -24.88 21.06
N TYR A 16 50.49 -24.01 21.34
CA TYR A 16 50.31 -22.78 20.57
C TYR A 16 51.49 -21.82 20.70
N GLN A 17 52.01 -21.59 21.92
CA GLN A 17 53.21 -20.77 22.14
C GLN A 17 54.46 -21.33 21.44
N LYS A 18 54.55 -22.66 21.28
CA LYS A 18 55.61 -23.32 20.51
C LYS A 18 55.48 -23.13 18.98
N GLY A 19 54.40 -22.50 18.50
CA GLY A 19 54.20 -22.16 17.09
C GLY A 19 53.47 -23.23 16.26
N TYR A 20 52.87 -24.24 16.88
CA TYR A 20 52.10 -25.25 16.16
C TYR A 20 50.81 -24.67 15.57
N LYS A 21 50.38 -25.17 14.39
CA LYS A 21 49.12 -24.77 13.77
C LYS A 21 47.95 -25.33 14.59
N LEU A 22 46.85 -24.58 14.71
CA LEU A 22 45.67 -24.98 15.50
C LEU A 22 45.06 -26.33 15.06
N ILE A 23 45.24 -26.70 13.79
CA ILE A 23 44.77 -27.98 13.23
C ILE A 23 45.60 -29.14 13.79
N ASP A 24 46.89 -28.95 14.00
CA ASP A 24 47.80 -29.99 14.48
C ASP A 24 47.60 -30.19 15.99
N ILE A 25 47.42 -29.10 16.75
CA ILE A 25 47.06 -29.14 18.18
C ILE A 25 45.70 -29.86 18.40
N ALA A 26 44.75 -29.66 17.48
CA ALA A 26 43.43 -30.30 17.52
C ALA A 26 43.53 -31.83 17.36
N LYS A 27 44.39 -32.28 16.43
CA LYS A 27 44.65 -33.70 16.21
C LYS A 27 45.38 -34.33 17.40
N GLU A 28 46.36 -33.64 17.98
CA GLU A 28 47.16 -34.16 19.09
C GLU A 28 46.37 -34.30 20.40
N LEU A 29 45.43 -33.38 20.68
CA LEU A 29 44.64 -33.39 21.91
C LEU A 29 43.27 -34.07 21.79
N ASP A 30 42.94 -34.55 20.59
CA ASP A 30 41.63 -35.08 20.19
C ASP A 30 40.47 -34.11 20.55
N ILE A 31 40.57 -32.88 20.03
CA ILE A 31 39.61 -31.81 20.26
C ILE A 31 39.21 -31.20 18.92
N PRO A 32 37.92 -30.87 18.70
CA PRO A 32 37.51 -30.13 17.50
C PRO A 32 38.29 -28.82 17.32
N VAL A 33 38.77 -28.56 16.11
CA VAL A 33 39.52 -27.32 15.76
C VAL A 33 38.75 -26.05 16.16
N GLY A 34 37.41 -26.09 16.06
CA GLY A 34 36.53 -25.00 16.48
C GLY A 34 36.65 -24.66 17.97
N THR A 35 36.90 -25.64 18.83
CA THR A 35 37.09 -25.46 20.26
C THR A 35 38.42 -24.77 20.56
N ILE A 36 39.51 -25.17 19.88
CA ILE A 36 40.81 -24.50 20.02
C ILE A 36 40.74 -23.06 19.51
N ARG A 37 40.04 -22.82 18.39
CA ARG A 37 39.79 -21.45 17.89
C ARG A 37 38.96 -20.62 18.88
N SER A 38 37.99 -21.25 19.57
CA SER A 38 37.21 -20.60 20.63
C SER A 38 38.07 -20.27 21.85
N TRP A 39 38.96 -21.17 22.28
CA TRP A 39 39.88 -20.93 23.39
C TRP A 39 40.86 -19.81 23.07
N LYS A 40 41.45 -19.84 21.88
CA LYS A 40 42.34 -18.80 21.38
C LYS A 40 41.70 -17.40 21.49
N ASN A 41 40.44 -17.26 21.10
CA ASN A 41 39.70 -16.00 21.17
C ASN A 41 39.21 -15.64 22.57
N ARG A 42 38.78 -16.63 23.38
CA ARG A 42 38.21 -16.40 24.71
C ARG A 42 39.27 -16.01 25.74
N TYR A 43 40.47 -16.57 25.59
CA TYR A 43 41.60 -16.36 26.51
C TYR A 43 42.71 -15.52 25.90
N SER A 44 42.41 -14.80 24.80
CA SER A 44 43.30 -13.82 24.18
C SER A 44 44.72 -14.32 23.96
N TRP A 45 44.88 -15.48 23.31
CA TRP A 45 46.20 -16.05 23.05
C TRP A 45 47.05 -15.22 22.06
N ASP A 46 46.44 -14.27 21.36
CA ASP A 46 47.11 -13.25 20.55
C ASP A 46 46.83 -11.86 21.12
N ASP A 47 47.86 -11.00 21.23
CA ASP A 47 47.74 -9.59 21.63
C ASP A 47 46.95 -8.75 20.62
N LYS A 48 46.87 -9.21 19.37
CA LYS A 48 45.97 -8.65 18.36
C LYS A 48 44.59 -9.24 18.59
N CYS A 49 43.80 -8.57 19.43
CA CYS A 49 42.37 -8.79 19.51
C CYS A 49 41.75 -8.70 18.10
N ASN A 50 41.54 -9.84 17.45
CA ASN A 50 40.52 -9.96 16.42
C ASN A 50 39.18 -9.89 17.15
N ALA A 51 38.81 -8.68 17.56
CA ALA A 51 37.47 -8.33 17.95
C ALA A 51 36.58 -8.59 16.73
N THR A 52 36.15 -9.84 16.56
CA THR A 52 34.94 -10.14 15.81
C THR A 52 33.87 -9.28 16.44
N LEU A 53 33.46 -8.26 15.69
CA LEU A 53 32.38 -7.33 15.98
C LEU A 53 31.32 -8.03 16.81
N LYS A 54 31.16 -7.60 18.06
CA LYS A 54 30.06 -8.03 18.93
C LYS A 54 28.77 -7.72 18.20
N LYS A 55 28.19 -8.71 17.53
CA LYS A 55 26.77 -8.69 17.16
C LYS A 55 25.99 -8.80 18.46
N ASN A 56 25.76 -7.67 19.11
CA ASN A 56 24.73 -7.55 20.13
C ASN A 56 23.38 -7.65 19.43
N LYS A 57 22.87 -8.88 19.28
CA LYS A 57 21.44 -9.19 19.23
C LYS A 57 21.28 -10.71 19.33
N ARG A 58 20.74 -11.14 20.47
CA ARG A 58 20.28 -12.49 20.72
C ARG A 58 19.27 -12.89 19.64
N ASN A 59 19.48 -14.07 19.11
CA ASN A 59 18.63 -14.85 18.25
C ASN A 59 17.28 -15.12 18.95
N VAL A 60 16.27 -14.34 18.58
CA VAL A 60 14.85 -14.69 18.73
C VAL A 60 14.39 -15.27 17.39
N ALA A 61 13.55 -16.30 17.45
CA ALA A 61 13.09 -17.15 16.35
C ALA A 61 12.93 -16.44 14.99
N ASN A 62 13.47 -17.07 13.95
CA ASN A 62 13.33 -16.63 12.56
C ASN A 62 11.87 -16.84 12.10
N LYS A 63 10.99 -15.89 12.39
CA LYS A 63 9.73 -15.74 11.67
C LYS A 63 10.06 -15.13 10.33
N LYS A 64 9.86 -15.89 9.24
CA LYS A 64 10.03 -15.48 7.84
C LYS A 64 9.63 -14.01 7.65
N THR A 65 10.63 -13.14 7.48
CA THR A 65 10.40 -11.73 7.16
C THR A 65 10.17 -11.61 5.67
N ASN A 66 9.04 -11.00 5.36
CA ASN A 66 8.45 -10.80 4.06
C ASN A 66 9.33 -10.06 3.05
N LYS A 67 9.00 -10.37 1.80
CA LYS A 67 9.43 -9.91 0.47
C LYS A 67 9.52 -8.37 0.27
N ASN A 68 8.99 -7.58 1.19
CA ASN A 68 8.70 -6.15 1.04
C ASN A 68 9.93 -5.21 1.05
N ASN A 69 11.14 -5.72 1.25
CA ASN A 69 12.35 -4.91 1.13
C ASN A 69 12.86 -4.80 -0.31
N ARG A 70 12.43 -5.67 -1.23
CA ARG A 70 12.85 -5.58 -2.65
C ARG A 70 12.06 -4.53 -3.43
N GLU A 71 10.78 -4.33 -3.13
CA GLU A 71 10.00 -3.25 -3.78
C GLU A 71 10.45 -1.86 -3.41
N LYS A 72 10.78 -1.62 -2.13
CA LYS A 72 11.34 -0.34 -1.69
C LYS A 72 12.72 -0.07 -2.31
N VAL A 73 13.44 -1.13 -2.68
CA VAL A 73 14.76 -1.02 -3.32
C VAL A 73 14.60 -0.77 -4.82
N ALA A 74 13.65 -1.39 -5.52
CA ALA A 74 13.41 -1.14 -6.94
C ALA A 74 12.84 0.27 -7.22
N ILE A 75 11.89 0.75 -6.38
CA ILE A 75 11.37 2.12 -6.46
C ILE A 75 12.47 3.13 -6.06
N ALA A 76 13.40 2.75 -5.17
CA ALA A 76 14.52 3.60 -4.80
C ALA A 76 15.64 3.59 -5.85
N GLU A 77 15.92 2.49 -6.54
CA GLU A 77 16.99 2.36 -7.55
C GLU A 77 16.77 3.29 -8.76
N GLU A 78 15.53 3.45 -9.23
CA GLU A 78 15.19 4.41 -10.29
C GLU A 78 15.22 5.86 -9.81
N ILE A 79 14.92 6.10 -8.52
CA ILE A 79 15.09 7.41 -7.87
C ILE A 79 16.57 7.71 -7.61
N ILE A 80 17.42 6.68 -7.43
CA ILE A 80 18.85 6.80 -7.15
C ILE A 80 19.63 7.31 -8.37
N GLU A 81 19.27 6.94 -9.60
CA GLU A 81 19.91 7.51 -10.80
C GLU A 81 19.65 9.03 -10.93
N VAL A 82 18.47 9.50 -10.53
CA VAL A 82 18.11 10.93 -10.48
C VAL A 82 18.80 11.65 -9.30
N ILE A 83 19.11 10.94 -8.21
CA ILE A 83 19.86 11.47 -7.06
C ILE A 83 21.35 11.72 -7.41
N GLY A 84 21.87 11.14 -8.50
CA GLY A 84 23.26 11.23 -8.95
C GLY A 84 23.74 12.62 -9.41
N ASN A 85 22.86 13.63 -9.51
CA ASN A 85 23.29 14.99 -9.79
C ASN A 85 23.74 15.72 -8.52
N ALA A 86 25.05 15.66 -8.26
CA ALA A 86 25.74 16.30 -7.13
C ALA A 86 25.61 17.85 -7.12
N GLU A 87 25.10 18.46 -8.18
CA GLU A 87 24.98 19.91 -8.30
C GLU A 87 23.70 20.50 -7.69
N LEU A 88 22.70 19.69 -7.36
CA LEU A 88 21.38 20.14 -6.87
C LEU A 88 21.17 19.78 -5.40
N THR A 89 20.62 20.73 -4.63
CA THR A 89 20.22 20.47 -3.24
C THR A 89 19.07 19.45 -3.18
N ASP A 90 18.94 18.74 -2.06
CA ASP A 90 17.89 17.72 -1.88
C ASP A 90 16.48 18.27 -2.13
N LYS A 91 16.22 19.51 -1.69
CA LYS A 91 14.93 20.20 -1.91
C LYS A 91 14.69 20.56 -3.38
N GLN A 92 15.74 20.93 -4.12
CA GLN A 92 15.63 21.18 -5.56
C GLN A 92 15.40 19.88 -6.33
N ARG A 93 16.07 18.79 -5.95
CA ARG A 93 15.82 17.46 -6.52
C ARG A 93 14.38 17.02 -6.28
N LEU A 94 13.89 17.17 -5.04
CA LEU A 94 12.50 16.91 -4.69
C LEU A 94 11.52 17.76 -5.52
N PHE A 95 11.83 19.05 -5.71
CA PHE A 95 11.05 19.92 -6.58
C PHE A 95 11.00 19.41 -8.03
N CYS A 96 12.13 19.02 -8.63
CA CYS A 96 12.17 18.50 -10.00
C CYS A 96 11.31 17.24 -10.17
N VAL A 97 11.40 16.29 -9.23
CA VAL A 97 10.61 15.04 -9.26
C VAL A 97 9.12 15.31 -9.13
N ILE A 98 8.73 16.21 -8.22
CA ILE A 98 7.30 16.54 -8.04
C ILE A 98 6.79 17.34 -9.25
N TYR A 99 7.61 18.24 -9.80
CA TYR A 99 7.25 19.05 -10.97
C TYR A 99 7.03 18.18 -12.20
N ALA A 100 7.93 17.24 -12.51
CA ALA A 100 7.77 16.32 -13.64
C ALA A 100 6.42 15.59 -13.58
N LYS A 101 6.07 15.05 -12.40
CA LYS A 101 4.78 14.36 -12.17
C LYS A 101 3.54 15.23 -12.35
N CYS A 102 3.55 16.48 -11.89
CA CYS A 102 2.33 17.30 -11.81
C CYS A 102 2.27 18.45 -12.81
N MET A 103 3.39 18.77 -13.47
CA MET A 103 3.57 19.89 -14.40
C MET A 103 3.04 21.23 -13.84
N ASN A 104 3.11 21.39 -12.51
CA ASN A 104 2.61 22.55 -11.79
C ASN A 104 3.67 23.07 -10.82
N ALA A 105 4.26 24.22 -11.15
CA ALA A 105 5.36 24.84 -10.39
C ALA A 105 4.96 25.19 -8.95
N THR A 106 3.77 25.75 -8.78
CA THR A 106 3.25 26.19 -7.48
C THR A 106 3.05 25.01 -6.54
N LYS A 107 2.37 23.95 -7.01
CA LYS A 107 2.15 22.72 -6.22
C LYS A 107 3.46 22.00 -5.91
N ALA A 108 4.37 21.93 -6.89
CA ALA A 108 5.67 21.29 -6.70
C ALA A 108 6.50 22.02 -5.65
N TYR A 109 6.55 23.35 -5.71
CA TYR A 109 7.29 24.16 -4.76
C TYR A 109 6.69 24.06 -3.35
N GLN A 110 5.36 24.11 -3.24
CA GLN A 110 4.66 23.99 -1.98
C GLN A 110 4.94 22.65 -1.28
N LYS A 111 4.99 21.55 -2.03
CA LYS A 111 5.32 20.22 -1.49
C LYS A 111 6.81 20.07 -1.14
N ALA A 112 7.72 20.66 -1.92
CA ALA A 112 9.16 20.53 -1.71
C ALA A 112 9.71 21.44 -0.60
N TYR A 113 9.12 22.62 -0.41
CA TYR A 113 9.62 23.65 0.51
C TYR A 113 8.66 24.00 1.66
N THR A 114 7.46 23.41 1.70
CA THR A 114 6.44 23.61 2.74
C THR A 114 6.20 25.10 3.04
N CYS A 115 5.75 25.86 2.05
CA CYS A 115 5.53 27.30 2.15
C CYS A 115 4.08 27.70 1.86
N THR A 116 3.75 28.99 2.06
CA THR A 116 2.43 29.53 1.69
C THR A 116 2.24 29.53 0.17
N TYR A 117 0.98 29.61 -0.26
CA TYR A 117 0.61 29.58 -1.67
C TYR A 117 1.20 30.75 -2.46
N GLU A 118 1.18 31.97 -1.90
CA GLU A 118 1.72 33.16 -2.60
C GLU A 118 3.23 33.02 -2.83
N THR A 119 3.94 32.54 -1.80
CA THR A 119 5.38 32.31 -1.86
C THR A 119 5.72 31.23 -2.88
N ALA A 120 4.94 30.14 -2.92
CA ALA A 120 5.11 29.04 -3.85
C ALA A 120 4.90 29.46 -5.32
N MET A 121 3.95 30.36 -5.57
CA MET A 121 3.63 30.83 -6.92
C MET A 121 4.81 31.60 -7.52
N VAL A 122 5.33 32.58 -6.77
CA VAL A 122 6.45 33.43 -7.24
C VAL A 122 7.74 32.61 -7.32
N SER A 123 8.04 31.86 -6.27
CA SER A 123 9.31 31.13 -6.15
C SER A 123 9.36 29.91 -7.07
N GLY A 124 8.24 29.22 -7.27
CA GLY A 124 8.13 28.08 -8.18
C GLY A 124 8.46 28.46 -9.62
N SER A 125 7.82 29.52 -10.15
CA SER A 125 8.11 30.02 -11.51
C SER A 125 9.54 30.56 -11.64
N ARG A 126 10.08 31.18 -10.59
CA ARG A 126 11.47 31.64 -10.57
C ARG A 126 12.46 30.46 -10.59
N LEU A 127 12.16 29.38 -9.88
CA LEU A 127 13.04 28.21 -9.77
C LEU A 127 13.19 27.47 -11.11
N LEU A 128 12.15 27.46 -11.94
CA LEU A 128 12.20 26.90 -13.31
C LEU A 128 13.12 27.65 -14.27
N ARG A 129 13.48 28.91 -13.97
CA ARG A 129 14.44 29.69 -14.79
C ARG A 129 15.89 29.29 -14.55
N ASN A 130 16.17 28.48 -13.52
CA ASN A 130 17.53 28.00 -13.27
C ASN A 130 17.88 26.89 -14.27
N ASP A 131 18.91 27.10 -15.07
CA ASP A 131 19.31 26.20 -16.16
C ASP A 131 19.59 24.77 -15.69
N LYS A 132 20.16 24.59 -14.48
CA LYS A 132 20.42 23.25 -13.93
C LYS A 132 19.14 22.51 -13.59
N ILE A 133 18.18 23.23 -13.03
CA ILE A 133 16.86 22.70 -12.65
C ILE A 133 16.07 22.37 -13.90
N LYS A 134 16.08 23.28 -14.89
CA LYS A 134 15.44 23.05 -16.17
C LYS A 134 16.01 21.83 -16.88
N LYS A 135 17.34 21.69 -16.96
CA LYS A 135 17.99 20.52 -17.56
C LYS A 135 17.59 19.21 -16.88
N GLN A 136 17.59 19.18 -15.54
CA GLN A 136 17.13 18.01 -14.78
C GLN A 136 15.66 17.69 -15.05
N ILE A 137 14.81 18.70 -15.13
CA ILE A 137 13.38 18.53 -15.45
C ILE A 137 13.21 18.03 -16.87
N ASP A 138 13.96 18.56 -17.84
CA ASP A 138 13.91 18.12 -19.24
C ASP A 138 14.40 16.67 -19.38
N GLU A 139 15.45 16.27 -18.65
CA GLU A 139 15.91 14.88 -18.56
C GLU A 139 14.85 13.97 -17.92
N LEU A 140 14.23 14.40 -16.82
CA LEU A 140 13.13 13.68 -16.18
C LEU A 140 11.95 13.54 -17.13
N ILE A 141 11.50 14.61 -17.76
CA ILE A 141 10.39 14.61 -18.72
C ILE A 141 10.74 13.77 -19.94
N ALA A 142 11.97 13.77 -20.43
CA ALA A 142 12.40 12.90 -21.53
C ALA A 142 12.34 11.42 -21.12
N CYS A 143 12.74 11.08 -19.89
CA CYS A 143 12.52 9.77 -19.31
C CYS A 143 11.02 9.46 -19.13
N GLU A 144 10.19 10.43 -18.74
CA GLU A 144 8.75 10.28 -18.60
C GLU A 144 8.00 10.18 -19.95
N CYS A 145 8.54 10.77 -21.02
CA CYS A 145 8.04 10.69 -22.38
C CYS A 145 8.43 9.38 -23.09
N ASN A 146 9.25 8.52 -22.47
CA ASN A 146 9.37 7.16 -22.95
C ASN A 146 7.98 6.52 -22.95
N LYS A 147 7.61 5.88 -24.07
CA LYS A 147 6.32 5.21 -24.24
C LYS A 147 5.99 4.24 -23.09
N GLU A 148 7.00 3.73 -22.39
CA GLU A 148 6.85 2.86 -21.21
C GLU A 148 6.41 3.60 -19.95
N PHE A 149 6.84 4.84 -19.74
CA PHE A 149 6.45 5.64 -18.58
C PHE A 149 5.04 6.21 -18.71
N LEU A 150 4.66 6.71 -19.91
CA LEU A 150 3.26 7.10 -20.19
C LEU A 150 2.30 5.91 -20.00
N LYS A 151 2.73 4.70 -20.36
CA LYS A 151 1.98 3.46 -20.05
C LYS A 151 1.89 3.23 -18.54
N ARG A 152 2.97 3.45 -17.78
CA ARG A 152 2.97 3.28 -16.33
C ARG A 152 2.04 4.25 -15.61
N GLY A 153 1.99 5.52 -16.02
CA GLY A 153 1.04 6.50 -15.46
C GLY A 153 -0.42 6.11 -15.70
N LEU A 154 -0.73 5.62 -16.91
CA LEU A 154 -2.05 5.10 -17.23
C LEU A 154 -2.39 3.85 -16.39
N ILE A 155 -1.45 2.92 -16.27
CA ILE A 155 -1.61 1.70 -15.46
C ILE A 155 -1.84 2.05 -14.00
N GLN A 156 -1.09 2.99 -13.44
CA GLN A 156 -1.28 3.43 -12.06
C GLN A 156 -2.68 3.97 -11.84
N LYS A 157 -3.21 4.76 -12.78
CA LYS A 157 -4.60 5.23 -12.70
C LYS A 157 -5.61 4.08 -12.71
N TYR A 158 -5.40 3.05 -13.52
CA TYR A 158 -6.26 1.86 -13.51
C TYR A 158 -6.11 1.03 -12.24
N ILE A 159 -4.90 0.96 -11.66
CA ILE A 159 -4.64 0.36 -10.33
C ILE A 159 -5.46 1.13 -9.28
N ASP A 160 -5.37 2.45 -9.26
CA ASP A 160 -6.07 3.29 -8.28
C ASP A 160 -7.60 3.13 -8.40
N ILE A 161 -8.13 3.02 -9.63
CA ILE A 161 -9.55 2.70 -9.86
C ILE A 161 -9.88 1.29 -9.36
N ALA A 162 -9.05 0.29 -9.70
CA ALA A 162 -9.29 -1.10 -9.34
C ALA A 162 -9.29 -1.34 -7.82
N PHE A 163 -8.49 -0.58 -7.07
CA PHE A 163 -8.38 -0.70 -5.62
C PHE A 163 -9.15 0.38 -4.85
N SER A 164 -9.85 1.28 -5.53
CA SER A 164 -10.64 2.33 -4.87
C SER A 164 -11.74 1.76 -3.96
N ASP A 165 -11.97 2.42 -2.82
CA ASP A 165 -13.07 2.13 -1.90
C ASP A 165 -13.93 3.38 -1.70
N ILE A 166 -15.24 3.21 -1.60
CA ILE A 166 -16.18 4.31 -1.39
C ILE A 166 -16.02 4.94 0.00
N GLY A 167 -15.51 4.19 0.98
CA GLY A 167 -15.17 4.70 2.30
C GLY A 167 -14.06 5.76 2.29
N ASP A 168 -13.26 5.83 1.22
CA ASP A 168 -12.25 6.89 1.07
C ASP A 168 -12.88 8.26 0.80
N PHE A 169 -14.10 8.29 0.25
CA PHE A 169 -14.78 9.52 -0.15
C PHE A 169 -15.91 9.93 0.79
N VAL A 170 -16.54 8.96 1.46
CA VAL A 170 -17.77 9.16 2.24
C VAL A 170 -17.55 8.84 3.71
N LYS A 171 -18.15 9.66 4.57
CA LYS A 171 -18.36 9.36 5.99
C LYS A 171 -19.86 9.24 6.24
N PHE A 172 -20.30 8.08 6.67
CA PHE A 172 -21.69 7.86 7.05
C PHE A 172 -21.77 7.25 8.45
N GLY A 173 -22.88 7.49 9.13
CA GLY A 173 -23.09 7.02 10.49
C GLY A 173 -24.47 7.40 11.01
N LYS A 174 -24.70 7.19 12.31
CA LYS A 174 -25.93 7.58 12.99
C LYS A 174 -25.68 8.79 13.88
N LYS A 175 -26.59 9.76 13.85
CA LYS A 175 -26.63 10.91 14.76
C LYS A 175 -27.98 10.94 15.48
N THR A 176 -27.97 11.47 16.68
CA THR A 176 -29.17 11.65 17.51
C THR A 176 -29.65 13.09 17.41
N LYS A 177 -30.94 13.30 17.11
CA LYS A 177 -31.60 14.59 17.27
C LYS A 177 -32.76 14.47 18.23
N GLY A 178 -33.02 15.52 19.00
CA GLY A 178 -34.27 15.61 19.77
C GLY A 178 -35.47 15.53 18.84
N ALA A 179 -36.51 14.82 19.23
CA ALA A 179 -37.79 14.78 18.55
C ALA A 179 -38.51 16.10 18.80
N TRP A 180 -39.01 16.71 17.73
CA TRP A 180 -39.81 17.92 17.76
C TRP A 180 -41.12 17.66 17.02
N THR A 181 -42.24 18.16 17.55
CA THR A 181 -43.57 18.16 16.93
C THR A 181 -44.02 19.60 16.74
N LYS A 182 -44.79 19.87 15.67
CA LYS A 182 -45.35 21.20 15.43
C LYS A 182 -46.72 21.32 16.09
N ASP A 183 -46.94 22.42 16.80
CA ASP A 183 -48.26 22.76 17.35
C ASP A 183 -49.20 23.33 16.28
N ASN A 184 -50.49 23.51 16.60
CA ASN A 184 -51.49 24.11 15.70
C ASN A 184 -51.12 25.53 15.20
N ASN A 185 -50.19 26.20 15.89
CA ASN A 185 -49.67 27.52 15.55
C ASN A 185 -48.31 27.47 14.82
N GLY A 186 -47.81 26.27 14.47
CA GLY A 186 -46.55 26.07 13.74
C GLY A 186 -45.27 26.20 14.57
N ILE A 187 -45.38 26.22 15.90
CA ILE A 187 -44.24 26.30 16.82
C ILE A 187 -43.72 24.89 17.10
N ASP A 188 -42.40 24.70 17.08
CA ASP A 188 -41.75 23.42 17.38
C ASP A 188 -41.73 23.17 18.90
N ILE A 189 -42.37 22.08 19.34
CA ILE A 189 -42.45 21.61 20.72
C ILE A 189 -41.65 20.30 20.85
N PRO A 190 -40.74 20.17 21.84
CA PRO A 190 -40.01 18.92 22.05
C PRO A 190 -40.98 17.80 22.46
N VAL A 191 -40.86 16.62 21.84
CA VAL A 191 -41.65 15.45 22.24
C VAL A 191 -41.01 14.88 23.50
N ILE A 192 -41.77 14.87 24.60
CA ILE A 192 -41.31 14.37 25.90
C ILE A 192 -41.86 12.94 26.08
N ASP A 193 -41.02 12.00 26.49
CA ASP A 193 -41.49 10.65 26.80
C ASP A 193 -42.25 10.64 28.14
N PRO A 194 -43.49 10.11 28.18
CA PRO A 194 -44.37 10.22 29.34
C PRO A 194 -43.92 9.40 30.56
N GLU A 195 -43.00 8.45 30.40
CA GLU A 195 -42.46 7.65 31.51
C GLU A 195 -41.19 8.24 32.15
N THR A 196 -40.36 8.94 31.37
CA THR A 196 -39.05 9.45 31.83
C THR A 196 -39.03 10.96 32.03
N GLY A 197 -39.97 11.70 31.43
CA GLY A 197 -39.99 13.17 31.48
C GLY A 197 -38.86 13.84 30.69
N GLU A 198 -38.07 13.07 29.95
CA GLU A 198 -36.97 13.55 29.10
C GLU A 198 -37.40 13.68 27.63
N GLN A 199 -36.68 14.52 26.87
CA GLN A 199 -36.96 14.68 25.44
C GLN A 199 -36.63 13.40 24.69
N LYS A 200 -37.60 12.89 23.92
CA LYS A 200 -37.43 11.73 23.05
C LYS A 200 -36.34 12.01 22.02
N VAL A 201 -35.38 11.11 21.90
CA VAL A 201 -34.27 11.22 20.95
C VAL A 201 -34.54 10.29 19.76
N ILE A 202 -34.45 10.83 18.54
CA ILE A 202 -34.58 10.05 17.31
C ILE A 202 -33.19 9.89 16.68
N GLU A 203 -32.84 8.65 16.36
CA GLU A 203 -31.66 8.33 15.55
C GLU A 203 -31.96 8.56 14.07
N TYR A 204 -31.07 9.26 13.38
CA TYR A 204 -31.11 9.38 11.93
C TYR A 204 -29.72 9.10 11.33
N SER A 205 -29.71 8.46 10.17
CA SER A 205 -28.49 8.22 9.41
C SER A 205 -28.06 9.51 8.70
N TYR A 206 -26.77 9.82 8.73
CA TYR A 206 -26.19 10.92 7.97
C TYR A 206 -25.13 10.39 7.01
N MET A 207 -24.93 11.13 5.92
CA MET A 207 -23.90 10.87 4.93
C MET A 207 -23.23 12.21 4.58
N GLU A 208 -21.92 12.25 4.71
CA GLU A 208 -21.10 13.44 4.54
C GLU A 208 -19.92 13.14 3.62
N LEU A 209 -19.67 14.02 2.66
CA LEU A 209 -18.52 13.92 1.77
C LEU A 209 -17.27 14.46 2.44
N LYS A 210 -16.14 13.79 2.24
CA LYS A 210 -14.85 14.37 2.60
C LYS A 210 -14.52 15.54 1.67
N GLU A 211 -13.71 16.46 2.18
CA GLU A 211 -13.29 17.64 1.44
C GLU A 211 -12.50 17.24 0.18
N SER A 212 -12.82 17.88 -0.96
CA SER A 212 -12.19 17.60 -2.26
C SER A 212 -10.67 17.81 -2.28
N SER A 213 -10.14 18.62 -1.36
CA SER A 213 -8.71 18.86 -1.18
C SER A 213 -7.96 17.65 -0.61
N MET A 214 -8.67 16.74 0.09
CA MET A 214 -8.09 15.58 0.75
C MET A 214 -8.35 14.25 0.01
N VAL A 215 -9.20 14.24 -1.01
CA VAL A 215 -9.59 13.02 -1.74
C VAL A 215 -9.26 13.12 -3.22
N ASP A 216 -8.96 11.98 -3.83
CA ASP A 216 -8.71 11.93 -5.27
C ASP A 216 -10.02 11.89 -6.06
N THR A 217 -10.50 13.06 -6.46
CA THR A 217 -11.74 13.20 -7.23
C THR A 217 -11.66 12.55 -8.63
N THR A 218 -10.48 12.16 -9.11
CA THR A 218 -10.34 11.52 -10.43
C THR A 218 -10.88 10.09 -10.49
N LEU A 219 -11.11 9.49 -9.32
CA LEU A 219 -11.68 8.15 -9.16
C LEU A 219 -13.22 8.16 -9.11
N ILE A 220 -13.82 9.34 -9.01
CA ILE A 220 -15.26 9.53 -8.93
C ILE A 220 -15.83 9.68 -10.34
N GLY A 221 -16.82 8.85 -10.68
CA GLY A 221 -17.52 8.91 -11.97
C GLY A 221 -18.68 9.91 -11.97
N GLU A 222 -19.43 9.99 -10.86
CA GLU A 222 -20.61 10.84 -10.76
C GLU A 222 -20.84 11.27 -9.31
N ILE A 223 -21.18 12.55 -9.10
CA ILE A 223 -21.71 13.10 -7.85
C ILE A 223 -23.00 13.84 -8.19
N SER A 224 -24.09 13.53 -7.50
CA SER A 224 -25.39 14.17 -7.69
C SER A 224 -26.05 14.43 -6.34
N GLU A 225 -26.73 15.56 -6.19
CA GLU A 225 -27.51 15.90 -5.01
C GLU A 225 -29.00 15.97 -5.40
N GLY A 226 -29.78 15.00 -4.92
CA GLY A 226 -31.21 14.91 -5.16
C GLY A 226 -32.03 15.29 -3.92
N LYS A 227 -33.36 15.23 -4.05
CA LYS A 227 -34.29 15.46 -2.93
C LYS A 227 -34.08 14.48 -1.77
N ASP A 228 -33.63 13.27 -2.09
CA ASP A 228 -33.42 12.18 -1.14
C ASP A 228 -31.97 12.07 -0.63
N GLY A 229 -31.09 13.00 -1.04
CA GLY A 229 -29.70 13.09 -0.58
C GLY A 229 -28.65 12.97 -1.68
N ILE A 230 -27.41 12.71 -1.27
CA ILE A 230 -26.24 12.71 -2.14
C ILE A 230 -26.03 11.31 -2.74
N LYS A 231 -25.92 11.22 -4.07
CA LYS A 231 -25.56 10.01 -4.81
C LYS A 231 -24.13 10.12 -5.31
N ILE A 232 -23.32 9.09 -5.07
CA ILE A 232 -21.95 8.99 -5.59
C ILE A 232 -21.80 7.68 -6.33
N LYS A 233 -21.17 7.74 -7.51
CA LYS A 233 -20.69 6.57 -8.23
C LYS A 233 -19.18 6.69 -8.45
N LEU A 234 -18.46 5.63 -8.13
CA LEU A 234 -17.05 5.50 -8.50
C LEU A 234 -16.92 4.98 -9.94
N LEU A 235 -15.73 5.10 -10.50
CA LEU A 235 -15.40 4.49 -11.77
C LEU A 235 -15.49 2.95 -11.71
N ASP A 236 -15.74 2.33 -12.86
CA ASP A 236 -15.98 0.89 -12.96
C ASP A 236 -14.71 0.08 -12.64
N LYS A 237 -14.71 -0.51 -11.44
CA LYS A 237 -13.63 -1.35 -10.92
C LYS A 237 -13.37 -2.58 -11.79
N LEU A 238 -14.40 -3.21 -12.36
CA LEU A 238 -14.25 -4.43 -13.15
C LEU A 238 -13.60 -4.14 -14.50
N LYS A 239 -13.99 -3.06 -15.17
CA LYS A 239 -13.34 -2.62 -16.40
C LYS A 239 -11.87 -2.27 -16.18
N ALA A 240 -11.55 -1.66 -15.04
CA ALA A 240 -10.17 -1.38 -14.68
C ALA A 240 -9.36 -2.67 -14.48
N MET A 241 -9.91 -3.65 -13.75
CA MET A 241 -9.24 -4.95 -13.56
C MET A 241 -9.05 -5.72 -14.87
N ASP A 242 -10.03 -5.70 -15.78
CA ASP A 242 -9.93 -6.34 -17.09
C ASP A 242 -8.88 -5.67 -17.99
N PHE A 243 -8.77 -4.33 -17.91
CA PHE A 243 -7.69 -3.63 -18.57
C PHE A 243 -6.31 -4.03 -18.00
N LEU A 244 -6.19 -4.08 -16.67
CA LEU A 244 -4.95 -4.46 -16.00
C LEU A 244 -4.55 -5.92 -16.27
N SER A 245 -5.51 -6.85 -16.36
CA SER A 245 -5.24 -8.26 -16.67
C SER A 245 -4.69 -8.44 -18.08
N LYS A 246 -5.27 -7.75 -19.08
CA LYS A 246 -4.77 -7.73 -20.47
C LYS A 246 -3.37 -7.13 -20.58
N HIS A 247 -3.05 -6.20 -19.68
CA HIS A 247 -1.77 -5.51 -19.64
C HIS A 247 -0.87 -5.98 -18.48
N ALA A 248 -1.04 -7.23 -18.03
CA ALA A 248 -0.31 -7.75 -16.88
C ALA A 248 1.22 -7.77 -17.06
N ASN A 249 1.73 -7.78 -18.29
CA ASN A 249 3.16 -7.67 -18.57
C ASN A 249 3.79 -6.36 -18.06
N LEU A 250 2.97 -5.33 -17.83
CA LEU A 250 3.39 -4.02 -17.35
C LEU A 250 3.19 -3.84 -15.83
N LEU A 251 2.71 -4.90 -15.15
CA LEU A 251 2.54 -4.95 -13.70
C LEU A 251 3.72 -5.65 -13.03
N ASN A 252 4.09 -5.15 -11.84
CA ASN A 252 5.04 -5.83 -10.99
C ASN A 252 4.43 -7.10 -10.38
N ASP A 253 5.27 -8.05 -9.96
CA ASP A 253 4.81 -9.32 -9.40
C ASP A 253 3.88 -9.15 -8.19
N GLU A 254 4.12 -8.14 -7.35
CA GLU A 254 3.25 -7.91 -6.19
C GLU A 254 1.92 -7.25 -6.57
N GLU A 255 1.92 -6.42 -7.63
CA GLU A 255 0.68 -5.82 -8.16
C GLU A 255 -0.20 -6.88 -8.79
N LYS A 256 0.39 -7.84 -9.52
CA LYS A 256 -0.33 -9.01 -10.05
C LYS A 256 -0.99 -9.82 -8.94
N VAL A 257 -0.27 -10.07 -7.84
CA VAL A 257 -0.81 -10.79 -6.68
C VAL A 257 -1.96 -10.02 -6.04
N LYS A 258 -1.82 -8.71 -5.85
CA LYS A 258 -2.90 -7.87 -5.30
C LYS A 258 -4.13 -7.88 -6.20
N LEU A 259 -3.94 -7.80 -7.51
CA LEU A 259 -5.02 -7.83 -8.50
C LEU A 259 -5.77 -9.16 -8.43
N ASP A 260 -5.06 -10.30 -8.40
CA ASP A 260 -5.67 -11.62 -8.27
C ASP A 260 -6.46 -11.79 -6.97
N ILE A 261 -5.92 -11.30 -5.85
CA ILE A 261 -6.63 -11.30 -4.55
C ILE A 261 -7.92 -10.49 -4.66
N GLU A 262 -7.86 -9.25 -5.15
CA GLU A 262 -9.03 -8.38 -5.24
C GLU A 262 -10.07 -8.97 -6.19
N TYR A 263 -9.65 -9.53 -7.32
CA TYR A 263 -10.55 -10.21 -8.26
C TYR A 263 -11.29 -11.37 -7.60
N LYS A 264 -10.59 -12.22 -6.83
CA LYS A 264 -11.22 -13.30 -6.04
C LYS A 264 -12.14 -12.76 -4.97
N THR A 265 -11.78 -11.67 -4.28
CA THR A 265 -12.66 -11.07 -3.26
C THR A 265 -13.95 -10.53 -3.87
N LEU A 266 -13.90 -9.95 -5.07
CA LEU A 266 -15.10 -9.50 -5.78
C LEU A 266 -15.97 -10.68 -6.22
N GLN A 267 -15.37 -11.76 -6.71
CA GLN A 267 -16.12 -12.97 -7.04
C GLN A 267 -16.81 -13.57 -5.82
N ASN A 268 -16.09 -13.67 -4.69
CA ASN A 268 -16.66 -14.16 -3.44
C ASN A 268 -17.81 -13.26 -2.96
N ARG A 269 -17.65 -11.93 -3.00
CA ARG A 269 -18.74 -11.00 -2.65
C ARG A 269 -19.96 -11.17 -3.54
N LYS A 270 -19.78 -11.36 -4.86
CA LYS A 270 -20.89 -11.62 -5.78
C LYS A 270 -21.61 -12.92 -5.42
N LEU A 271 -20.86 -14.00 -5.21
CA LEU A 271 -21.41 -15.29 -4.78
C LEU A 271 -22.14 -15.17 -3.44
N GLU A 272 -21.58 -14.45 -2.47
CA GLU A 272 -22.22 -14.19 -1.17
C GLU A 272 -23.54 -13.44 -1.33
N THR A 273 -23.60 -12.40 -2.16
CA THR A 273 -24.85 -11.68 -2.43
C THR A 273 -25.89 -12.57 -3.09
N GLU A 274 -25.47 -13.45 -4.00
CA GLU A 274 -26.37 -14.38 -4.69
C GLU A 274 -26.87 -15.49 -3.76
N ILE A 275 -26.01 -16.04 -2.92
CA ILE A 275 -26.41 -16.95 -1.84
C ILE A 275 -27.40 -16.27 -0.89
N THR A 276 -27.17 -15.00 -0.56
CA THR A 276 -28.07 -14.24 0.34
C THR A 276 -29.43 -14.00 -0.31
N ARG A 277 -29.46 -13.66 -1.60
CA ARG A 277 -30.70 -13.55 -2.39
C ARG A 277 -31.45 -14.88 -2.47
N LEU A 278 -30.76 -15.97 -2.79
CA LEU A 278 -31.34 -17.31 -2.86
C LEU A 278 -31.87 -17.76 -1.48
N LYS A 279 -31.16 -17.44 -0.39
CA LYS A 279 -31.66 -17.68 0.97
C LYS A 279 -32.93 -16.89 1.27
N ALA A 280 -32.98 -15.60 0.92
CA ALA A 280 -34.19 -14.79 1.09
C ALA A 280 -35.39 -15.34 0.29
N LEU A 281 -35.14 -15.84 -0.93
CA LEU A 281 -36.13 -16.53 -1.77
C LEU A 281 -36.61 -17.85 -1.14
N ILE A 282 -35.71 -18.62 -0.51
CA ILE A 282 -36.04 -19.88 0.17
C ILE A 282 -36.77 -19.64 1.50
N GLU A 283 -36.43 -18.57 2.21
CA GLU A 283 -37.03 -18.19 3.50
C GLU A 283 -38.41 -17.51 3.37
N GLY A 284 -38.88 -17.26 2.14
CA GLY A 284 -40.27 -16.91 1.87
C GLY A 284 -40.68 -15.49 2.30
N ASN A 285 -39.77 -14.52 2.24
CA ASN A 285 -40.15 -13.11 2.29
C ASN A 285 -40.47 -12.64 0.86
N ASN A 286 -41.73 -12.82 0.44
CA ASN A 286 -42.28 -12.19 -0.75
C ASN A 286 -42.44 -10.68 -0.50
N GLU A 287 -41.38 -9.92 -0.73
CA GLU A 287 -41.54 -8.55 -1.22
C GLU A 287 -41.02 -8.58 -2.65
N ASP A 288 -41.96 -8.54 -3.59
CA ASP A 288 -41.73 -8.46 -5.02
C ASP A 288 -41.00 -7.15 -5.36
N GLU A 289 -39.69 -7.08 -5.14
CA GLU A 289 -38.83 -6.17 -5.90
C GLU A 289 -38.50 -6.87 -7.21
N GLU A 290 -39.32 -6.59 -8.23
CA GLU A 290 -38.95 -6.79 -9.64
C GLU A 290 -37.68 -5.96 -9.92
N ILE A 291 -36.52 -6.53 -9.65
CA ILE A 291 -35.26 -6.03 -10.15
C ILE A 291 -35.13 -6.59 -11.57
N GLU A 292 -35.24 -5.70 -12.57
CA GLU A 292 -35.08 -6.01 -13.98
C GLU A 292 -33.86 -6.91 -14.21
N ASP A 293 -34.09 -8.08 -14.81
CA ASP A 293 -33.06 -8.99 -15.31
C ASP A 293 -32.20 -8.23 -16.33
N ASP A 294 -30.99 -7.84 -15.93
CA ASP A 294 -30.04 -7.07 -16.72
C ASP A 294 -29.36 -7.91 -17.82
N GLY A 295 -29.91 -9.09 -18.14
CA GLY A 295 -29.50 -9.95 -19.25
C GLY A 295 -28.12 -10.58 -19.04
N PHE A 296 -27.55 -10.46 -17.84
CA PHE A 296 -26.22 -10.95 -17.52
C PHE A 296 -26.14 -12.49 -17.62
N ILE A 297 -27.21 -13.19 -17.23
CA ILE A 297 -27.31 -14.66 -17.32
C ILE A 297 -27.37 -15.11 -18.79
N ALA A 298 -28.10 -14.39 -19.63
CA ALA A 298 -28.19 -14.67 -21.07
C ALA A 298 -26.83 -14.47 -21.78
N ALA A 299 -26.03 -13.49 -21.34
CA ALA A 299 -24.69 -13.26 -21.89
C ALA A 299 -23.67 -14.36 -21.51
N LEU A 300 -23.85 -15.03 -20.36
CA LEU A 300 -23.00 -16.13 -19.92
C LEU A 300 -23.28 -17.44 -20.67
N GLY A 301 -24.55 -17.74 -20.97
CA GLY A 301 -24.93 -18.94 -21.71
C GLY A 301 -24.30 -19.00 -23.12
N ASN A 302 -24.25 -17.87 -23.82
CA ASN A 302 -23.65 -17.79 -25.16
C ASN A 302 -22.12 -17.95 -25.16
N LYS A 303 -21.43 -17.50 -24.10
CA LYS A 303 -19.97 -17.58 -24.03
C LYS A 303 -19.46 -18.98 -23.66
N VAL A 304 -20.24 -19.75 -22.90
CA VAL A 304 -19.87 -21.12 -22.54
C VAL A 304 -19.99 -22.04 -23.75
N ALA A 305 -21.01 -21.89 -24.59
CA ALA A 305 -21.14 -22.69 -25.81
C ALA A 305 -19.98 -22.47 -26.81
N GLU A 306 -19.45 -21.26 -26.90
CA GLU A 306 -18.40 -20.89 -27.86
C GLU A 306 -17.00 -21.41 -27.48
N VAL A 307 -16.75 -21.64 -26.19
CA VAL A 307 -15.45 -22.14 -25.68
C VAL A 307 -15.33 -23.67 -25.84
N TRP A 308 -16.44 -24.41 -25.80
CA TRP A 308 -16.44 -25.87 -25.91
C TRP A 308 -16.73 -26.40 -27.33
N ALA A 309 -17.03 -25.53 -28.30
CA ALA A 309 -17.24 -25.91 -29.70
C ALA A 309 -15.93 -26.06 -30.52
N ASN A 310 -14.78 -25.67 -29.98
CA ASN A 310 -13.50 -25.68 -30.69
C ASN A 310 -12.58 -26.87 -30.34
N GLU A 311 -13.08 -27.91 -29.67
CA GLU A 311 -12.31 -29.14 -29.36
C GLU A 311 -12.75 -30.39 -30.16
N GLU A 312 -13.66 -30.27 -31.13
CA GLU A 312 -14.05 -31.40 -32.00
C GLU A 312 -13.54 -31.35 -33.45
N ASP A 313 -12.84 -30.30 -33.87
CA ASP A 313 -12.21 -30.25 -35.20
C ASP A 313 -10.75 -29.74 -35.14
N SER A 314 -9.83 -30.59 -34.66
CA SER A 314 -8.47 -30.70 -35.24
C SER A 314 -7.71 -31.95 -34.80
#